data_AF-A0A665W291-F1
#
_entry.id   AF-A0A665W291-F1
#
_cell.length_a   1.000
_cell.length_b   1.000
_cell.length_c   1.000
_cell.angle_alpha   90.00
_cell.angle_beta   90.00
_cell.angle_gamma   90.00
#
_symmetry.space_group_name_H-M   'P 1'
#
loop_
_entity.id
_entity.type
_entity.pdbx_description
1 polymer ?
#
loop_
_entity_poly.entity_id
_entity_poly.type
_entity_poly.pdbx_seq_one_letter_code
_entity_poly.pdbx_strand_id
1 'polypeptide(L)'
;MKFVRFMMKNAALASVPKHIDHFSKFSPSPLSMKQFIDFGSINACEKTSFVFLRQELPVRLSNIMKEINLLPDRLLTTPSVQMVQSWYIQSLMEILEFLDKNPDDHKVLTEFVDALVTIRNRHNDVVPTMAQGIIEYKEAFPHDPVTNQNIQYFLDRFYMSRISIRMLINQHSLIFDGTTNPVHPNTIGSIDPHCQVGEVVQDAFHSAKMLCDQYYLCSPDLILQEMNTEKNNHPISIVYVPSHLYHMMFELLKNAMRATIETHESSNNLPPIKVMVSLGGEDMSIKVSDKGGGVPFRRTDKLFSYMYSTAPAPQIGEDTRPPLAGFGYGLPISRLYAKYFQGDLQLYSMEGYGTDAVIYLKALSTDSVERLPVYNKTALKNYKVSQEADDWCVPSKEPLDVKTEL
;
A
#
# COMPACT_ATOMS: atom_id res chain seq x y z
N MET A 1 20.81 -38.17 0.34
CA MET A 1 19.90 -37.13 -0.23
C MET A 1 19.77 -35.86 0.64
N LYS A 2 19.54 -35.92 1.96
CA LYS A 2 19.43 -34.71 2.82
C LYS A 2 20.69 -33.82 2.87
N PHE A 3 21.89 -34.42 2.92
CA PHE A 3 23.15 -33.68 2.97
C PHE A 3 23.49 -32.95 1.67
N VAL A 4 23.23 -33.57 0.52
CA VAL A 4 23.39 -32.94 -0.81
C VAL A 4 22.40 -31.79 -1.00
N ARG A 5 21.14 -31.97 -0.57
CA ARG A 5 20.11 -30.91 -0.59
C ARG A 5 20.48 -29.75 0.34
N PHE A 6 21.13 -30.02 1.47
CA PHE A 6 21.68 -29.02 2.39
C PHE A 6 22.86 -28.24 1.79
N MET A 7 23.82 -28.93 1.16
CA MET A 7 24.94 -28.25 0.47
C MET A 7 24.48 -27.43 -0.74
N MET A 8 23.55 -27.94 -1.53
CA MET A 8 22.96 -27.19 -2.66
C MET A 8 22.18 -25.96 -2.18
N LYS A 9 21.42 -26.08 -1.09
CA LYS A 9 20.72 -24.94 -0.47
C LYS A 9 21.72 -23.90 0.04
N ASN A 10 22.82 -24.30 0.67
CA ASN A 10 23.85 -23.37 1.16
C ASN A 10 24.64 -22.70 0.03
N ALA A 11 24.91 -23.42 -1.07
CA ALA A 11 25.56 -22.84 -2.25
C ALA A 11 24.64 -21.84 -2.97
N ALA A 12 23.34 -22.16 -3.09
CA ALA A 12 22.34 -21.25 -3.65
C ALA A 12 22.14 -20.00 -2.75
N LEU A 13 22.16 -20.16 -1.43
CA LEU A 13 22.13 -19.03 -0.49
C LEU A 13 23.38 -18.16 -0.58
N ALA A 14 24.55 -18.74 -0.87
CA ALA A 14 25.79 -17.99 -1.06
C ALA A 14 25.81 -17.14 -2.34
N SER A 15 24.99 -17.45 -3.35
CA SER A 15 24.87 -16.66 -4.58
C SER A 15 23.84 -15.53 -4.48
N VAL A 16 22.96 -15.53 -3.48
CA VAL A 16 21.90 -14.53 -3.29
C VAL A 16 22.41 -13.08 -3.37
N PRO A 17 23.50 -12.68 -2.68
CA PRO A 17 23.99 -11.30 -2.78
C PRO A 17 24.39 -10.91 -4.21
N LYS A 18 24.97 -11.83 -4.99
CA LYS A 18 25.36 -11.58 -6.38
C LYS A 18 24.14 -11.38 -7.28
N HIS A 19 23.08 -12.15 -7.08
CA HIS A 19 21.83 -11.98 -7.84
C HIS A 19 21.18 -10.64 -7.50
N ILE A 20 21.09 -10.27 -6.22
CA ILE A 20 20.57 -8.97 -5.80
C ILE A 20 21.41 -7.83 -6.41
N ASP A 21 22.74 -7.93 -6.38
CA ASP A 21 23.64 -6.95 -7.00
C ASP A 21 23.48 -6.84 -8.51
N HIS A 22 23.17 -7.94 -9.19
CA HIS A 22 22.93 -7.95 -10.62
C HIS A 22 21.61 -7.26 -10.95
N PHE A 23 20.50 -7.72 -10.37
CA PHE A 23 19.15 -7.26 -10.72
C PHE A 23 18.84 -5.85 -10.18
N SER A 24 19.44 -5.43 -9.07
CA SER A 24 19.26 -4.06 -8.53
C SER A 24 19.90 -2.96 -9.37
N LYS A 25 20.72 -3.29 -10.38
CA LYS A 25 21.28 -2.32 -11.32
C LYS A 25 20.29 -1.92 -12.42
N PHE A 26 19.27 -2.73 -12.65
CA PHE A 26 18.23 -2.45 -13.63
C PHE A 26 17.14 -1.59 -12.98
N SER A 27 16.57 -0.70 -13.78
CA SER A 27 15.41 0.10 -13.36
C SER A 27 14.14 -0.70 -13.58
N PRO A 28 13.23 -0.77 -12.58
CA PRO A 28 11.89 -1.33 -12.77
C PRO A 28 11.17 -0.67 -13.95
N SER A 29 10.42 -1.48 -14.70
CA SER A 29 9.66 -1.04 -15.87
C SER A 29 8.22 -0.71 -15.47
N PRO A 30 7.82 0.57 -15.40
CA PRO A 30 6.45 0.93 -15.05
C PRO A 30 5.50 0.65 -16.23
N LEU A 31 4.34 0.07 -15.92
CA LEU A 31 3.26 -0.15 -16.88
C LEU A 31 2.11 0.82 -16.65
N SER A 32 1.48 1.27 -17.73
CA SER A 32 0.19 1.97 -17.65
C SER A 32 -0.96 1.00 -17.50
N MET A 33 -2.05 1.48 -16.95
CA MET A 33 -3.30 0.74 -16.88
C MET A 33 -3.82 0.37 -18.27
N LYS A 34 -3.64 1.27 -19.25
CA LYS A 34 -3.88 0.97 -20.67
C LYS A 34 -3.08 -0.23 -21.16
N GLN A 35 -1.78 -0.31 -20.86
CA GLN A 35 -0.95 -1.45 -21.26
C GLN A 35 -1.40 -2.76 -20.64
N PHE A 36 -1.80 -2.77 -19.36
CA PHE A 36 -2.37 -3.97 -18.73
C PHE A 36 -3.63 -4.46 -19.45
N ILE A 37 -4.53 -3.53 -19.81
CA ILE A 37 -5.79 -3.85 -20.50
C ILE A 37 -5.55 -4.32 -21.92
N ASP A 38 -4.76 -3.58 -22.69
CA ASP A 38 -4.46 -3.90 -24.09
C ASP A 38 -3.79 -5.28 -24.17
N PHE A 39 -2.94 -5.62 -23.18
CA PHE A 39 -2.34 -6.95 -23.04
C PHE A 39 -3.39 -8.02 -22.73
N GLY A 40 -4.20 -7.85 -21.69
CA GLY A 40 -5.12 -8.89 -21.23
C GLY A 40 -6.40 -9.08 -22.06
N SER A 41 -6.77 -8.11 -22.91
CA SER A 41 -7.98 -8.19 -23.74
C SER A 41 -7.73 -8.69 -25.17
N ILE A 42 -6.75 -8.12 -25.86
CA ILE A 42 -6.56 -8.35 -27.31
C ILE A 42 -5.37 -9.30 -27.57
N ASN A 43 -4.35 -9.26 -26.72
CA ASN A 43 -3.05 -9.90 -26.95
C ASN A 43 -2.63 -10.83 -25.81
N ALA A 44 -3.57 -11.45 -25.11
CA ALA A 44 -3.29 -12.27 -23.93
C ALA A 44 -2.41 -13.47 -24.32
N CYS A 45 -1.09 -13.29 -24.21
CA CYS A 45 -0.08 -14.26 -24.60
C CYS A 45 0.74 -14.62 -23.36
N GLU A 46 0.43 -15.79 -22.79
CA GLU A 46 1.08 -16.30 -21.57
C GLU A 46 2.60 -16.30 -21.69
N LYS A 47 3.14 -16.71 -22.85
CA LYS A 47 4.59 -16.71 -23.13
C LYS A 47 5.21 -15.32 -23.00
N THR A 48 4.54 -14.30 -23.53
CA THR A 48 5.02 -12.92 -23.46
C THR A 48 4.99 -12.42 -22.01
N SER A 49 3.92 -12.71 -21.28
CA SER A 49 3.81 -12.38 -19.85
C SER A 49 4.89 -13.09 -19.03
N PHE A 50 5.11 -14.39 -19.24
CA PHE A 50 6.16 -15.18 -18.60
C PHE A 50 7.55 -14.61 -18.85
N VAL A 51 7.90 -14.32 -20.11
CA VAL A 51 9.22 -13.75 -20.47
C VAL A 51 9.44 -12.39 -19.83
N PHE A 52 8.40 -11.55 -19.75
CA PHE A 52 8.46 -10.28 -19.05
C PHE A 52 8.64 -10.47 -17.53
N LEU A 53 7.79 -11.25 -16.88
CA LEU A 53 7.75 -11.37 -15.42
C LEU A 53 8.96 -12.08 -14.82
N ARG A 54 9.51 -13.09 -15.51
CA ARG A 54 10.74 -13.76 -15.06
C ARG A 54 11.96 -12.84 -15.04
N GLN A 55 11.90 -11.70 -15.72
CA GLN A 55 12.93 -10.65 -15.68
C GLN A 55 12.54 -9.49 -14.75
N GLU A 56 11.30 -9.00 -14.85
CA GLU A 56 10.84 -7.82 -14.11
C GLU A 56 10.68 -8.09 -12.60
N LEU A 57 10.18 -9.26 -12.19
CA LEU A 57 10.00 -9.57 -10.76
C LEU A 57 11.35 -9.63 -10.00
N PRO A 58 12.42 -10.27 -10.51
CA PRO A 58 13.75 -10.19 -9.91
C PRO A 58 14.29 -8.76 -9.80
N VAL A 59 14.03 -7.90 -10.80
CA VAL A 59 14.41 -6.48 -10.76
C VAL A 59 13.71 -5.76 -9.61
N ARG A 60 12.38 -5.86 -9.51
CA ARG A 60 11.59 -5.19 -8.45
C ARG A 60 11.97 -5.70 -7.05
N LEU A 61 12.11 -7.01 -6.89
CA LEU A 61 12.55 -7.64 -5.63
C LEU A 61 13.95 -7.16 -5.24
N SER A 62 14.92 -7.20 -6.16
CA SER A 62 16.31 -6.87 -5.85
C SER A 62 16.51 -5.38 -5.55
N ASN A 63 15.79 -4.49 -6.25
CA ASN A 63 15.80 -3.06 -5.96
C ASN A 63 15.38 -2.78 -4.51
N ILE A 64 14.25 -3.36 -4.06
CA ILE A 64 13.78 -3.10 -2.70
C ILE A 64 14.61 -3.83 -1.65
N MET A 65 15.10 -5.05 -1.93
CA MET A 65 16.02 -5.77 -1.03
C MET A 65 17.32 -5.01 -0.78
N LYS A 66 17.83 -4.27 -1.79
CA LYS A 66 18.96 -3.36 -1.59
C LYS A 66 18.67 -2.27 -0.58
N GLU A 67 17.48 -1.70 -0.61
CA GLU A 67 17.06 -0.65 0.32
C GLU A 67 16.77 -1.20 1.72
N ILE A 68 16.25 -2.43 1.84
CA ILE A 68 16.13 -3.10 3.14
C ILE A 68 17.50 -3.15 3.82
N ASN A 69 18.55 -3.54 3.09
CA ASN A 69 19.91 -3.63 3.62
C ASN A 69 20.55 -2.27 3.98
N LEU A 70 19.87 -1.15 3.73
CA LEU A 70 20.30 0.19 4.16
C LEU A 70 19.60 0.66 5.44
N LEU A 71 18.65 -0.12 5.96
CA LEU A 71 18.05 0.15 7.26
C LEU A 71 19.08 0.01 8.39
N PRO A 72 18.86 0.66 9.55
CA PRO A 72 19.76 0.52 10.69
C PRO A 72 19.94 -0.94 11.10
N ASP A 73 21.19 -1.34 11.41
CA ASP A 73 21.51 -2.71 11.81
C ASP A 73 20.62 -3.23 12.93
N ARG A 74 20.30 -2.37 13.91
CA ARG A 74 19.41 -2.67 15.03
C ARG A 74 18.00 -3.07 14.58
N LEU A 75 17.48 -2.43 13.52
CA LEU A 75 16.19 -2.79 12.94
C LEU A 75 16.32 -4.09 12.12
N LEU A 76 17.41 -4.24 11.36
CA LEU A 76 17.69 -5.47 10.60
C LEU A 76 17.86 -6.72 11.48
N THR A 77 18.25 -6.55 12.74
CA THR A 77 18.35 -7.66 13.71
C THR A 77 17.03 -8.08 14.33
N THR A 78 15.95 -7.34 14.10
CA THR A 78 14.63 -7.70 14.65
C THR A 78 14.09 -8.98 13.98
N PRO A 79 13.55 -9.95 14.75
CA PRO A 79 13.07 -11.22 14.19
C PRO A 79 12.06 -11.03 13.04
N SER A 80 11.17 -10.06 13.16
CA SER A 80 10.15 -9.78 12.17
C SER A 80 10.74 -9.26 10.85
N VAL A 81 11.74 -8.36 10.88
CA VAL A 81 12.41 -7.87 9.67
C VAL A 81 13.21 -9.00 9.00
N GLN A 82 13.89 -9.84 9.78
CA GLN A 82 14.61 -11.00 9.25
C GLN A 82 13.68 -12.00 8.57
N MET A 83 12.49 -12.21 9.13
CA MET A 83 11.46 -13.05 8.52
C MET A 83 11.03 -12.50 7.15
N VAL A 84 10.75 -11.20 7.06
CA VAL A 84 10.42 -10.54 5.79
C VAL A 84 11.58 -10.66 4.79
N GLN A 85 12.82 -10.42 5.20
CA GLN A 85 13.99 -10.61 4.33
C GLN A 85 14.08 -12.04 3.79
N SER A 86 13.83 -13.05 4.64
CA SER A 86 13.86 -14.46 4.24
C SER A 86 12.81 -14.77 3.17
N TRP A 87 11.61 -14.19 3.26
CA TRP A 87 10.55 -14.36 2.27
C TRP A 87 10.94 -13.76 0.92
N TYR A 88 11.51 -12.56 0.91
CA TYR A 88 11.97 -11.92 -0.33
C TYR A 88 13.13 -12.69 -0.98
N ILE A 89 14.07 -13.21 -0.18
CA ILE A 89 15.16 -14.07 -0.68
C ILE A 89 14.58 -15.34 -1.30
N GLN A 90 13.66 -16.01 -0.61
CA GLN A 90 13.04 -17.25 -1.10
C GLN A 90 12.29 -17.00 -2.43
N SER A 91 11.48 -15.94 -2.48
CA SER A 91 10.73 -15.57 -3.69
C SER A 91 11.65 -15.20 -4.86
N LEU A 92 12.75 -14.48 -4.61
CA LEU A 92 13.75 -14.21 -5.63
C LEU A 92 14.33 -15.52 -6.18
N MET A 93 14.81 -16.39 -5.30
CA MET A 93 15.44 -17.65 -5.72
C MET A 93 14.50 -18.54 -6.51
N GLU A 94 13.23 -18.65 -6.11
CA GLU A 94 12.22 -19.42 -6.84
C GLU A 94 11.98 -18.86 -8.25
N ILE A 95 11.91 -17.54 -8.42
CA ILE A 95 11.73 -16.94 -9.76
C ILE A 95 12.98 -17.13 -10.62
N LEU A 96 14.18 -17.09 -10.03
CA LEU A 96 15.43 -17.27 -10.76
C LEU A 96 15.55 -18.66 -11.40
N GLU A 97 14.85 -19.68 -10.88
CA GLU A 97 14.78 -21.02 -11.50
C GLU A 97 14.16 -21.01 -12.90
N PHE A 98 13.41 -19.95 -13.24
CA PHE A 98 12.70 -19.79 -14.52
C PHE A 98 13.45 -18.97 -15.57
N LEU A 99 14.59 -18.34 -15.23
CA LEU A 99 15.32 -17.44 -16.12
C LEU A 99 15.70 -18.08 -17.46
N ASP A 100 16.23 -19.29 -17.41
CA ASP A 100 16.74 -20.02 -18.59
C ASP A 100 15.75 -21.09 -19.10
N LYS A 101 14.52 -21.14 -18.56
CA LYS A 101 13.52 -22.12 -18.98
C LYS A 101 12.93 -21.76 -20.35
N ASN A 102 12.52 -22.78 -21.10
CA ASN A 102 11.94 -22.59 -22.44
C ASN A 102 10.50 -22.04 -22.32
N PRO A 103 10.19 -20.84 -22.87
CA PRO A 103 8.83 -20.30 -22.85
C PRO A 103 7.83 -21.07 -23.73
N ASP A 104 8.30 -21.97 -24.60
CA ASP A 104 7.43 -22.83 -25.40
C ASP A 104 6.96 -24.10 -24.68
N ASP A 105 7.52 -24.40 -23.51
CA ASP A 105 7.13 -25.55 -22.70
C ASP A 105 5.93 -25.20 -21.81
N HIS A 106 4.75 -25.72 -22.15
CA HIS A 106 3.52 -25.50 -21.37
C HIS A 106 3.66 -25.93 -19.91
N LYS A 107 4.45 -26.96 -19.61
CA LYS A 107 4.66 -27.40 -18.23
C LYS A 107 5.38 -26.32 -17.41
N VAL A 108 6.37 -25.65 -18.02
CA VAL A 108 7.09 -24.53 -17.39
C VAL A 108 6.14 -23.37 -17.10
N LEU A 109 5.23 -23.06 -18.02
CA LEU A 109 4.25 -21.98 -17.84
C LEU A 109 3.30 -22.27 -16.67
N THR A 110 2.76 -23.50 -16.59
CA THR A 110 1.93 -23.91 -15.45
C THR A 110 2.70 -23.88 -14.13
N GLU A 111 3.92 -24.43 -14.08
CA GLU A 111 4.77 -24.39 -12.89
C GLU A 111 5.10 -22.95 -12.46
N PHE A 112 5.21 -22.01 -13.41
CA PHE A 112 5.43 -20.61 -13.12
C PHE A 112 4.21 -19.97 -12.47
N VAL A 113 2.99 -20.22 -12.96
CA VAL A 113 1.75 -19.74 -12.32
C VAL A 113 1.68 -20.23 -10.86
N ASP A 114 1.96 -21.51 -10.63
CA ASP A 114 1.97 -22.10 -9.28
C ASP A 114 3.01 -21.45 -8.35
N ALA A 115 4.21 -21.17 -8.88
CA ALA A 115 5.25 -20.44 -8.16
C ALA A 115 4.79 -19.02 -7.80
N LEU A 116 4.17 -18.29 -8.71
CA LEU A 116 3.64 -16.95 -8.45
C LEU A 116 2.54 -16.96 -7.38
N VAL A 117 1.62 -17.93 -7.43
CA VAL A 117 0.58 -18.11 -6.39
C VAL A 117 1.21 -18.39 -5.03
N THR A 118 2.24 -19.24 -4.99
CA THR A 118 2.99 -19.54 -3.76
C THR A 118 3.68 -18.29 -3.20
N ILE A 119 4.33 -17.50 -4.06
CA ILE A 119 4.96 -16.23 -3.67
C ILE A 119 3.94 -15.24 -3.13
N ARG A 120 2.79 -15.09 -3.81
CA ARG A 120 1.69 -14.23 -3.36
C ARG A 120 1.24 -14.61 -1.95
N ASN A 121 0.99 -15.89 -1.72
CA ASN A 121 0.51 -16.40 -0.44
C ASN A 121 1.56 -16.21 0.67
N ARG A 122 2.85 -16.48 0.40
CA ARG A 122 3.97 -16.21 1.33
C ARG A 122 4.03 -14.74 1.73
N HIS A 123 3.70 -13.83 0.83
CA HIS A 123 3.80 -12.39 1.06
C HIS A 123 2.53 -11.77 1.68
N ASN A 124 1.51 -12.56 2.03
CA ASN A 124 0.24 -12.06 2.59
C ASN A 124 0.48 -11.22 3.86
N ASP A 125 1.31 -11.72 4.78
CA ASP A 125 1.53 -11.11 6.09
C ASP A 125 2.71 -10.13 6.15
N VAL A 126 3.29 -9.76 5.00
CA VAL A 126 4.41 -8.80 4.96
C VAL A 126 4.09 -7.46 5.63
N VAL A 127 2.85 -6.96 5.50
CA VAL A 127 2.44 -5.69 6.14
C VAL A 127 2.44 -5.80 7.67
N PRO A 128 1.66 -6.71 8.29
CA PRO A 128 1.66 -6.84 9.74
C PRO A 128 3.02 -7.28 10.30
N THR A 129 3.75 -8.19 9.65
CA THR A 129 5.09 -8.61 10.11
C THR A 129 6.09 -7.45 10.07
N MET A 130 6.09 -6.65 8.99
CA MET A 130 7.00 -5.50 8.95
C MET A 130 6.64 -4.44 10.00
N ALA A 131 5.34 -4.20 10.22
CA ALA A 131 4.88 -3.31 11.28
C ALA A 131 5.34 -3.79 12.66
N GLN A 132 5.26 -5.11 12.91
CA GLN A 132 5.77 -5.73 14.14
C GLN A 132 7.27 -5.52 14.31
N GLY A 133 8.08 -5.62 13.25
CA GLY A 133 9.52 -5.31 13.30
C GLY A 133 9.83 -3.86 13.67
N ILE A 134 9.00 -2.91 13.23
CA ILE A 134 9.12 -1.50 13.65
C ILE A 134 8.74 -1.33 15.12
N ILE A 135 7.74 -2.06 15.62
CA ILE A 135 7.36 -2.06 17.03
C ILE A 135 8.49 -2.64 17.90
N GLU A 136 9.03 -3.81 17.53
CA GLU A 136 10.18 -4.45 18.18
C GLU A 136 11.37 -3.48 18.31
N TYR A 137 11.67 -2.75 17.23
CA TYR A 137 12.71 -1.73 17.22
C TYR A 137 12.40 -0.55 18.15
N LYS A 138 11.17 -0.02 18.10
CA LYS A 138 10.75 1.14 18.90
C LYS A 138 10.71 0.85 20.40
N GLU A 139 10.37 -0.37 20.80
CA GLU A 139 10.35 -0.77 22.21
C GLU A 139 11.76 -1.00 22.77
N ALA A 140 12.69 -1.50 21.92
CA ALA A 140 14.04 -1.82 22.34
C ALA A 140 15.01 -0.61 22.32
N PHE A 141 14.73 0.42 21.52
CA PHE A 141 15.68 1.52 21.28
C PHE A 141 15.05 2.91 21.41
N PRO A 142 15.81 3.91 21.89
CA PRO A 142 15.32 5.27 22.04
C PRO A 142 14.98 5.91 20.70
N HIS A 143 14.02 6.84 20.74
CA HIS A 143 13.56 7.59 19.57
C HIS A 143 14.66 8.48 18.97
N ASP A 144 14.99 8.23 17.70
CA ASP A 144 15.86 9.09 16.89
C ASP A 144 15.08 9.67 15.69
N PRO A 145 14.89 10.99 15.60
CA PRO A 145 14.16 11.64 14.50
C PRO A 145 14.71 11.32 13.11
N VAL A 146 16.04 11.20 12.94
CA VAL A 146 16.67 10.92 11.64
C VAL A 146 16.34 9.49 11.20
N THR A 147 16.52 8.53 12.11
CA THR A 147 16.15 7.15 11.84
C THR A 147 14.66 7.01 11.51
N ASN A 148 13.79 7.78 12.16
CA ASN A 148 12.36 7.77 11.86
C ASN A 148 12.06 8.26 10.43
N GLN A 149 12.75 9.30 9.95
CA GLN A 149 12.63 9.78 8.57
C GLN A 149 13.11 8.73 7.57
N ASN A 150 14.24 8.08 7.84
CA ASN A 150 14.78 7.02 6.98
C ASN A 150 13.84 5.82 6.89
N ILE A 151 13.24 5.42 8.03
CA ILE A 151 12.27 4.33 8.08
C ILE A 151 10.98 4.74 7.35
N GLN A 152 10.48 5.97 7.51
CA GLN A 152 9.32 6.47 6.78
C GLN A 152 9.55 6.42 5.26
N TYR A 153 10.68 6.97 4.79
CA TYR A 153 11.08 6.94 3.38
C TYR A 153 11.17 5.51 2.85
N PHE A 154 11.75 4.60 3.62
CA PHE A 154 11.84 3.19 3.28
C PHE A 154 10.46 2.53 3.20
N LEU A 155 9.59 2.69 4.19
CA LEU A 155 8.31 2.00 4.26
C LEU A 155 7.37 2.42 3.12
N ASP A 156 7.35 3.72 2.77
CA ASP A 156 6.60 4.20 1.61
C ASP A 156 7.02 3.46 0.34
N ARG A 157 8.34 3.32 0.13
CA ARG A 157 8.91 2.65 -1.05
C ARG A 157 8.74 1.14 -1.00
N PHE A 158 8.91 0.54 0.16
CA PHE A 158 8.76 -0.90 0.39
C PHE A 158 7.34 -1.36 0.08
N TYR A 159 6.35 -0.66 0.63
CA TYR A 159 4.95 -0.99 0.38
C TYR A 159 4.51 -0.64 -1.04
N MET A 160 5.02 0.43 -1.66
CA MET A 160 4.81 0.70 -3.08
C MET A 160 5.36 -0.42 -3.98
N SER A 161 6.58 -0.88 -3.72
CA SER A 161 7.18 -2.02 -4.42
C SER A 161 6.31 -3.27 -4.27
N ARG A 162 5.85 -3.57 -3.06
CA ARG A 162 4.96 -4.71 -2.78
C ARG A 162 3.62 -4.63 -3.52
N ILE A 163 2.97 -3.47 -3.53
CA ILE A 163 1.73 -3.25 -4.29
C ILE A 163 1.98 -3.59 -5.76
N SER A 164 3.09 -3.12 -6.32
CA SER A 164 3.45 -3.35 -7.72
C SER A 164 3.75 -4.82 -8.05
N ILE A 165 4.45 -5.53 -7.16
CA ILE A 165 4.75 -6.96 -7.32
C ILE A 165 3.44 -7.77 -7.25
N ARG A 166 2.56 -7.44 -6.30
CA ARG A 166 1.25 -8.07 -6.17
C ARG A 166 0.36 -7.80 -7.39
N MET A 167 0.43 -6.60 -7.97
CA MET A 167 -0.29 -6.25 -9.19
C MET A 167 0.15 -7.16 -10.35
N LEU A 168 1.46 -7.26 -10.62
CA LEU A 168 1.99 -8.13 -11.67
C LEU A 168 1.62 -9.60 -11.49
N ILE A 169 1.78 -10.13 -10.27
CA ILE A 169 1.44 -11.52 -9.96
C ILE A 169 -0.05 -11.77 -10.14
N ASN A 170 -0.90 -10.90 -9.61
CA ASN A 170 -2.35 -11.05 -9.74
C ASN A 170 -2.80 -10.98 -11.20
N GLN A 171 -2.23 -10.09 -12.01
CA GLN A 171 -2.55 -10.01 -13.44
C GLN A 171 -2.22 -11.31 -14.16
N HIS A 172 -1.03 -11.87 -13.95
CA HIS A 172 -0.65 -13.12 -14.59
C HIS A 172 -1.51 -14.29 -14.13
N SER A 173 -1.64 -14.47 -12.81
CA SER A 173 -2.42 -15.59 -12.27
C SER A 173 -3.89 -15.50 -12.66
N LEU A 174 -4.54 -14.34 -12.58
CA LEU A 174 -5.97 -14.23 -12.91
C LEU A 174 -6.28 -14.39 -14.41
N ILE A 175 -5.31 -14.11 -15.29
CA ILE A 175 -5.50 -14.28 -16.74
C ILE A 175 -5.17 -15.73 -17.17
N PHE A 176 -4.22 -16.39 -16.51
CA PHE A 176 -3.65 -17.67 -16.95
C PHE A 176 -3.81 -18.83 -15.94
N ASP A 177 -4.59 -18.70 -14.86
CA ASP A 177 -4.81 -19.80 -13.88
C ASP A 177 -5.62 -20.98 -14.41
N GLY A 178 -6.11 -20.90 -15.65
CA GLY A 178 -6.88 -21.97 -16.30
C GLY A 178 -8.28 -22.17 -15.71
N THR A 179 -8.76 -21.28 -14.83
CA THR A 179 -10.11 -21.35 -14.28
C THR A 179 -11.13 -20.94 -15.35
N THR A 180 -12.12 -21.80 -15.59
CA THR A 180 -13.17 -21.56 -16.60
C THR A 180 -14.28 -20.64 -16.11
N ASN A 181 -14.32 -20.33 -14.81
CA ASN A 181 -15.33 -19.49 -14.16
C ASN A 181 -14.64 -18.40 -13.31
N PRO A 182 -14.17 -17.29 -13.93
CA PRO A 182 -13.63 -16.17 -13.18
C PRO A 182 -14.68 -15.59 -12.24
N VAL A 183 -14.27 -15.24 -11.01
CA VAL A 183 -15.14 -14.61 -9.99
C VAL A 183 -15.78 -13.32 -10.51
N HIS A 184 -15.07 -12.59 -11.37
CA HIS A 184 -15.56 -11.40 -12.06
C HIS A 184 -15.33 -11.56 -13.58
N PRO A 185 -16.33 -12.04 -14.34
CA PRO A 185 -16.14 -12.33 -15.77
C PRO A 185 -15.89 -11.09 -16.64
N ASN A 186 -16.18 -9.89 -16.13
CA ASN A 186 -16.02 -8.64 -16.86
C ASN A 186 -14.67 -7.94 -16.58
N THR A 187 -13.81 -8.52 -15.74
CA THR A 187 -12.50 -7.93 -15.40
C THR A 187 -11.38 -8.53 -16.24
N ILE A 188 -10.38 -7.71 -16.57
CA ILE A 188 -9.13 -8.13 -17.19
C ILE A 188 -8.10 -8.30 -16.08
N GLY A 189 -7.87 -9.55 -15.68
CA GLY A 189 -7.14 -9.86 -14.46
C GLY A 189 -7.84 -9.22 -13.25
N SER A 190 -7.16 -8.31 -12.56
CA SER A 190 -7.72 -7.54 -11.44
C SER A 190 -8.28 -6.15 -11.84
N ILE A 191 -8.31 -5.81 -13.13
CA ILE A 191 -8.72 -4.50 -13.62
C ILE A 191 -10.16 -4.58 -14.13
N ASP A 192 -11.00 -3.66 -13.68
CA ASP A 192 -12.33 -3.46 -14.24
C ASP A 192 -12.29 -2.28 -15.24
N PRO A 193 -12.53 -2.51 -16.54
CA PRO A 193 -12.58 -1.44 -17.54
C PRO A 193 -13.79 -0.51 -17.36
N HIS A 194 -14.77 -0.91 -16.57
CA HIS A 194 -16.01 -0.16 -16.31
C HIS A 194 -16.31 -0.05 -14.81
N CYS A 195 -15.27 0.11 -13.98
CA CYS A 195 -15.39 0.19 -12.52
C CYS A 195 -16.36 1.29 -12.10
N GLN A 196 -17.53 0.90 -11.58
CA GLN A 196 -18.53 1.82 -11.06
C GLN A 196 -18.12 2.30 -9.67
N VAL A 197 -17.69 3.57 -9.59
CA VAL A 197 -17.09 4.12 -8.37
C VAL A 197 -18.11 4.15 -7.22
N GLY A 198 -19.36 4.52 -7.51
CA GLY A 198 -20.44 4.55 -6.52
C GLY A 198 -20.71 3.20 -5.86
N GLU A 199 -20.67 2.10 -6.62
CA GLU A 199 -20.85 0.74 -6.10
C GLU A 199 -19.70 0.35 -5.15
N VAL A 200 -18.45 0.61 -5.53
CA VAL A 200 -17.28 0.32 -4.67
C VAL A 200 -17.30 1.11 -3.37
N VAL A 201 -17.74 2.38 -3.41
CA VAL A 201 -17.93 3.21 -2.22
C VAL A 201 -18.99 2.60 -1.30
N GLN A 202 -20.13 2.16 -1.85
CA GLN A 202 -21.20 1.53 -1.07
C GLN A 202 -20.72 0.22 -0.44
N ASP A 203 -20.03 -0.65 -1.18
CA ASP A 203 -19.50 -1.92 -0.66
C ASP A 203 -18.51 -1.71 0.50
N ALA A 204 -17.60 -0.74 0.34
CA ALA A 204 -16.67 -0.35 1.39
C ALA A 204 -17.39 0.22 2.61
N PHE A 205 -18.44 1.04 2.39
CA PHE A 205 -19.26 1.58 3.46
C PHE A 205 -20.00 0.49 4.24
N HIS A 206 -20.69 -0.43 3.55
CA HIS A 206 -21.39 -1.54 4.21
C HIS A 206 -20.43 -2.38 5.05
N SER A 207 -19.25 -2.68 4.52
CA SER A 207 -18.22 -3.44 5.24
C SER A 207 -17.72 -2.71 6.48
N ALA A 208 -17.43 -1.41 6.37
CA ALA A 208 -17.00 -0.60 7.51
C ALA A 208 -18.12 -0.43 8.55
N LYS A 209 -19.37 -0.28 8.09
CA LYS A 209 -20.58 -0.18 8.91
C LYS A 209 -20.77 -1.44 9.74
N MET A 210 -20.69 -2.63 9.14
CA MET A 210 -20.78 -3.90 9.87
C MET A 210 -19.74 -4.00 10.99
N LEU A 211 -18.49 -3.59 10.73
CA LEU A 211 -17.42 -3.60 11.72
C LEU A 211 -17.67 -2.59 12.85
N CYS A 212 -18.19 -1.40 12.52
CA CYS A 212 -18.58 -0.39 13.50
C CYS A 212 -19.76 -0.87 14.35
N ASP A 213 -20.81 -1.42 13.74
CA ASP A 213 -21.98 -1.97 14.46
C ASP A 213 -21.57 -3.11 15.39
N GLN A 214 -20.60 -3.94 15.00
CA GLN A 214 -20.08 -5.01 15.86
C GLN A 214 -19.33 -4.48 17.10
N TYR A 215 -18.67 -3.33 17.00
CA TYR A 215 -17.83 -2.78 18.07
C TYR A 215 -18.54 -1.73 18.93
N TYR A 216 -19.26 -0.80 18.30
CA TYR A 216 -19.93 0.34 18.93
C TYR A 216 -21.45 0.19 19.03
N LEU A 217 -22.04 -0.87 18.47
CA LEU A 217 -23.50 -1.11 18.41
C LEU A 217 -24.29 -0.01 17.67
N CYS A 218 -23.59 0.87 16.95
CA CYS A 218 -24.15 1.94 16.15
C CYS A 218 -23.15 2.36 15.06
N SER A 219 -23.65 3.06 14.04
CA SER A 219 -22.85 3.60 12.95
C SER A 219 -23.58 4.75 12.25
N PRO A 220 -22.84 5.74 11.70
CA PRO A 220 -23.44 6.82 10.93
C PRO A 220 -23.97 6.33 9.57
N ASP A 221 -24.90 7.08 8.99
CA ASP A 221 -25.42 6.84 7.64
C ASP A 221 -24.49 7.40 6.55
N LEU A 222 -24.67 6.94 5.31
CA LEU A 222 -23.97 7.43 4.11
C LEU A 222 -24.85 8.38 3.30
N ILE A 223 -24.29 9.51 2.89
CA ILE A 223 -24.84 10.35 1.82
C ILE A 223 -23.84 10.34 0.67
N LEU A 224 -24.17 9.63 -0.41
CA LEU A 224 -23.35 9.57 -1.63
C LEU A 224 -23.90 10.53 -2.69
N GLN A 225 -23.03 11.36 -3.25
CA GLN A 225 -23.34 12.27 -4.36
C GLN A 225 -22.33 12.07 -5.49
N GLU A 226 -22.83 11.95 -6.72
CA GLU A 226 -22.00 11.80 -7.92
C GLU A 226 -22.18 13.01 -8.84
N MET A 227 -21.07 13.63 -9.24
CA MET A 227 -20.99 14.80 -10.12
C MET A 227 -20.20 14.44 -11.36
N ASN A 228 -20.91 14.01 -12.40
CA ASN A 228 -20.30 13.67 -13.68
C ASN A 228 -20.40 14.86 -14.64
N THR A 229 -19.28 15.56 -14.84
CA THR A 229 -19.24 16.76 -15.70
C THR A 229 -19.36 16.43 -17.20
N GLU A 230 -19.00 15.21 -17.60
CA GLU A 230 -19.09 14.78 -19.00
C GLU A 230 -20.48 14.24 -19.36
N LYS A 231 -21.15 13.59 -18.42
CA LYS A 231 -22.46 12.95 -18.61
C LYS A 231 -23.36 13.19 -17.41
N ASN A 232 -24.12 14.29 -17.45
CA ASN A 232 -25.08 14.63 -16.39
C ASN A 232 -26.00 13.44 -16.05
N ASN A 233 -26.16 13.17 -14.75
CA ASN A 233 -27.00 12.10 -14.19
C ASN A 233 -26.60 10.65 -14.57
N HIS A 234 -25.39 10.41 -15.06
CA HIS A 234 -24.87 9.06 -15.25
C HIS A 234 -23.91 8.66 -14.12
N PRO A 235 -23.94 7.38 -13.68
CA PRO A 235 -22.95 6.85 -12.75
C PRO A 235 -21.52 7.09 -13.24
N ILE A 236 -20.62 7.41 -12.33
CA ILE A 236 -19.20 7.60 -12.63
C ILE A 236 -18.53 6.23 -12.76
N SER A 237 -18.04 5.96 -13.97
CA SER A 237 -17.31 4.74 -14.31
C SER A 237 -15.92 5.11 -14.81
N ILE A 238 -14.89 4.46 -14.27
CA ILE A 238 -13.50 4.62 -14.71
C ILE A 238 -12.85 3.26 -14.92
N VAL A 239 -11.74 3.26 -15.63
CA VAL A 239 -10.87 2.10 -15.69
C VAL A 239 -10.05 2.05 -14.40
N TYR A 240 -10.31 1.10 -13.49
CA TYR A 240 -9.56 0.99 -12.23
C TYR A 240 -9.43 -0.43 -11.69
N VAL A 241 -8.63 -0.62 -10.63
CA VAL A 241 -8.55 -1.88 -9.87
C VAL A 241 -9.53 -1.76 -8.68
N PRO A 242 -10.71 -2.42 -8.71
CA PRO A 242 -11.75 -2.19 -7.71
C PRO A 242 -11.27 -2.48 -6.29
N SER A 243 -10.43 -3.51 -6.09
CA SER A 243 -9.88 -3.87 -4.78
C SER A 243 -8.95 -2.79 -4.19
N HIS A 244 -8.23 -2.03 -5.02
CA HIS A 244 -7.40 -0.91 -4.55
C HIS A 244 -8.30 0.24 -4.08
N LEU A 245 -9.32 0.58 -4.86
CA LEU A 245 -10.29 1.62 -4.49
C LEU A 245 -11.06 1.24 -3.23
N TYR A 246 -11.55 0.00 -3.16
CA TYR A 246 -12.22 -0.55 -1.99
C TYR A 246 -11.36 -0.42 -0.73
N HIS A 247 -10.07 -0.79 -0.80
CA HIS A 247 -9.18 -0.69 0.35
C HIS A 247 -9.06 0.76 0.87
N MET A 248 -8.85 1.72 -0.04
CA MET A 248 -8.77 3.14 0.33
C MET A 248 -10.08 3.65 0.95
N MET A 249 -11.22 3.34 0.32
CA MET A 249 -12.52 3.75 0.81
C MET A 249 -12.86 3.11 2.16
N PHE A 250 -12.59 1.82 2.32
CA PHE A 250 -12.83 1.10 3.57
C PHE A 250 -12.04 1.71 4.73
N GLU A 251 -10.74 1.98 4.54
CA GLU A 251 -9.92 2.60 5.59
C GLU A 251 -10.37 4.04 5.92
N LEU A 252 -10.73 4.85 4.92
CA LEU A 252 -11.23 6.21 5.17
C LEU A 252 -12.57 6.19 5.91
N LEU A 253 -13.52 5.38 5.45
CA LEU A 253 -14.85 5.27 6.05
C LEU A 253 -14.78 4.73 7.47
N LYS A 254 -13.93 3.73 7.73
CA LYS A 254 -13.69 3.22 9.09
C LYS A 254 -13.16 4.30 10.03
N ASN A 255 -12.21 5.12 9.58
CA ASN A 255 -11.67 6.23 10.38
C ASN A 255 -12.73 7.32 10.62
N ALA A 256 -13.49 7.70 9.59
CA ALA A 256 -14.56 8.67 9.67
C ALA A 256 -15.70 8.22 10.61
N MET A 257 -16.08 6.94 10.54
CA MET A 257 -17.08 6.33 11.43
C MET A 257 -16.60 6.36 12.88
N ARG A 258 -15.38 5.89 13.14
CA ARG A 258 -14.78 5.91 14.47
C ARG A 258 -14.77 7.32 15.07
N ALA A 259 -14.23 8.29 14.34
CA ALA A 259 -14.15 9.67 14.80
C ALA A 259 -15.53 10.28 15.07
N THR A 260 -16.50 9.99 14.20
CA THR A 260 -17.89 10.46 14.36
C THR A 260 -18.54 9.89 15.61
N ILE A 261 -18.40 8.59 15.86
CA ILE A 261 -18.98 7.91 17.03
C ILE A 261 -18.32 8.40 18.33
N GLU A 262 -16.99 8.38 18.40
CA GLU A 262 -16.22 8.80 19.59
C GLU A 262 -16.45 10.28 19.94
N THR A 263 -16.71 11.14 18.96
CA THR A 263 -17.03 12.56 19.20
C THR A 263 -18.47 12.77 19.70
N HIS A 264 -19.39 11.86 19.37
CA HIS A 264 -20.82 11.99 19.63
C HIS A 264 -21.36 10.96 20.64
N GLU A 265 -20.51 10.43 21.54
CA GLU A 265 -20.91 9.41 22.53
C GLU A 265 -22.14 9.79 23.37
N SER A 266 -22.37 11.10 23.57
CA SER A 266 -23.51 11.63 24.33
C SER A 266 -24.76 11.94 23.48
N SER A 267 -24.72 11.73 22.15
CA SER A 267 -25.82 12.01 21.22
C SER A 267 -26.44 10.72 20.70
N ASN A 268 -27.77 10.65 20.69
CA ASN A 268 -28.49 9.54 20.06
C ASN A 268 -28.51 9.60 18.53
N ASN A 269 -28.15 10.76 17.95
CA ASN A 269 -28.14 10.97 16.50
C ASN A 269 -26.69 11.22 16.05
N LEU A 270 -26.19 10.36 15.17
CA LEU A 270 -24.89 10.50 14.55
C LEU A 270 -25.02 11.30 13.23
N PRO A 271 -24.16 12.29 12.98
CA PRO A 271 -24.15 12.96 11.69
C PRO A 271 -23.72 11.98 10.58
N PRO A 272 -24.36 12.03 9.40
CA PRO A 272 -24.00 11.14 8.30
C PRO A 272 -22.63 11.49 7.72
N ILE A 273 -21.91 10.46 7.25
CA ILE A 273 -20.70 10.63 6.46
C ILE A 273 -21.11 10.98 5.03
N LYS A 274 -20.55 12.06 4.49
CA LYS A 274 -20.84 12.50 3.13
C LYS A 274 -19.72 12.08 2.20
N VAL A 275 -20.06 11.42 1.11
CA VAL A 275 -19.11 11.07 0.04
C VAL A 275 -19.52 11.78 -1.24
N MET A 276 -18.61 12.54 -1.83
CA MET A 276 -18.78 13.20 -3.10
C MET A 276 -17.78 12.62 -4.11
N VAL A 277 -18.30 12.05 -5.19
CA VAL A 277 -17.50 11.56 -6.32
C VAL A 277 -17.65 12.57 -7.46
N SER A 278 -16.55 13.03 -8.02
CA SER A 278 -16.53 13.98 -9.14
C SER A 278 -15.63 13.43 -10.24
N LEU A 279 -16.12 13.46 -11.48
CA LEU A 279 -15.34 13.13 -12.67
C LEU A 279 -15.17 14.39 -13.51
N GLY A 280 -13.92 14.85 -13.62
CA GLY A 280 -13.48 15.88 -14.57
C GLY A 280 -12.80 15.27 -15.78
N GLY A 281 -12.21 16.12 -16.63
CA GLY A 281 -11.53 15.68 -17.86
C GLY A 281 -10.17 15.02 -17.64
N GLU A 282 -9.45 15.39 -16.57
CA GLU A 282 -8.12 14.82 -16.25
C GLU A 282 -8.16 13.93 -15.00
N ASP A 283 -8.86 14.41 -13.97
CA ASP A 283 -8.88 13.78 -12.65
C ASP A 283 -10.29 13.31 -12.26
N MET A 284 -10.33 12.18 -11.56
CA MET A 284 -11.47 11.71 -10.80
C MET A 284 -11.16 11.91 -9.31
N SER A 285 -12.08 12.53 -8.58
CA SER A 285 -11.90 12.86 -7.16
C SER A 285 -13.00 12.25 -6.31
N ILE A 286 -12.63 11.69 -5.15
CA ILE A 286 -13.57 11.20 -4.14
C ILE A 286 -13.27 11.93 -2.84
N LYS A 287 -14.25 12.69 -2.34
CA LYS A 287 -14.16 13.37 -1.05
C LYS A 287 -15.05 12.69 -0.03
N VAL A 288 -14.44 12.24 1.07
CA VAL A 288 -15.12 11.71 2.26
C VAL A 288 -15.09 12.78 3.35
N SER A 289 -16.25 13.24 3.80
CA SER A 289 -16.41 14.28 4.81
C SER A 289 -17.13 13.74 6.04
N ASP A 290 -16.51 13.90 7.20
CA ASP A 290 -17.09 13.56 8.50
C ASP A 290 -17.35 14.80 9.37
N LYS A 291 -18.03 14.59 10.50
CA LYS A 291 -18.13 15.55 11.59
C LYS A 291 -17.52 15.00 12.88
N GLY A 292 -16.43 14.25 12.77
CA GLY A 292 -15.77 13.55 13.88
C GLY A 292 -14.83 14.43 14.70
N GLY A 293 -15.16 15.71 14.90
CA GLY A 293 -14.40 16.63 15.77
C GLY A 293 -13.06 17.11 15.21
N GLY A 294 -12.54 16.49 14.15
CA GLY A 294 -11.33 16.93 13.46
C GLY A 294 -10.03 16.69 14.23
N VAL A 295 -8.91 17.16 13.65
CA VAL A 295 -7.54 16.94 14.13
C VAL A 295 -6.79 18.26 14.12
N PRO A 296 -6.03 18.60 15.18
CA PRO A 296 -5.17 19.79 15.19
C PRO A 296 -4.20 19.80 14.01
N PHE A 297 -4.05 20.94 13.33
CA PHE A 297 -3.22 21.08 12.13
C PHE A 297 -1.79 20.52 12.29
N ARG A 298 -1.13 20.75 13.44
CA ARG A 298 0.23 20.23 13.73
C ARG A 298 0.35 18.70 13.71
N ARG A 299 -0.76 17.98 13.76
CA ARG A 299 -0.81 16.50 13.77
C ARG A 299 -1.17 15.91 12.42
N THR A 300 -1.63 16.71 11.45
CA THR A 300 -2.08 16.24 10.14
C THR A 300 -1.01 15.45 9.41
N ASP A 301 0.23 15.95 9.35
CA ASP A 301 1.34 15.25 8.69
C ASP A 301 1.72 13.94 9.40
N LYS A 302 1.51 13.88 10.72
CA LYS A 302 1.78 12.68 11.51
C LYS A 302 0.79 11.55 11.25
N LEU A 303 -0.40 11.83 10.72
CA LEU A 303 -1.40 10.80 10.40
C LEU A 303 -0.94 9.82 9.31
N PHE A 304 0.03 10.23 8.49
CA PHE A 304 0.67 9.36 7.49
C PHE A 304 1.99 8.73 7.98
N SER A 305 2.40 9.00 9.22
CA SER A 305 3.64 8.42 9.75
C SER A 305 3.39 7.00 10.27
N TYR A 306 4.14 6.02 9.77
CA TYR A 306 4.05 4.62 10.21
C TYR A 306 4.37 4.40 11.70
N MET A 307 5.08 5.34 12.33
CA MET A 307 5.43 5.29 13.75
C MET A 307 4.46 6.02 14.68
N TYR A 308 3.44 6.65 14.09
CA TYR A 308 2.43 7.42 14.80
C TYR A 308 1.07 6.72 14.67
N SER A 309 0.46 6.38 15.79
CA SER A 309 -0.88 5.78 15.83
C SER A 309 -1.72 6.52 16.86
N THR A 310 -3.01 6.70 16.55
CA THR A 310 -4.03 7.25 17.47
C THR A 310 -4.71 6.15 18.30
N ALA A 311 -4.32 4.89 18.11
CA ALA A 311 -4.82 3.73 18.85
C ALA A 311 -3.68 2.92 19.48
N PRO A 312 -3.92 2.25 20.63
CA PRO A 312 -2.96 1.33 21.20
C PRO A 312 -2.62 0.20 20.22
N ALA A 313 -1.39 -0.30 20.27
CA ALA A 313 -0.96 -1.39 19.39
C ALA A 313 -1.78 -2.66 19.68
N PRO A 314 -2.35 -3.31 18.65
CA PRO A 314 -3.03 -4.58 18.84
C PRO A 314 -2.01 -5.66 19.23
N GLN A 315 -2.34 -6.49 20.22
CA GLN A 315 -1.54 -7.66 20.56
C GLN A 315 -1.79 -8.76 19.53
N ILE A 316 -0.74 -9.25 18.87
CA ILE A 316 -0.84 -10.39 17.95
C ILE A 316 -0.93 -11.66 18.82
N GLY A 317 -2.13 -12.21 18.96
CA GLY A 317 -2.41 -13.48 19.65
C GLY A 317 -3.69 -14.12 19.11
N GLU A 318 -3.70 -15.44 18.97
CA GLU A 318 -4.84 -16.25 18.50
C GLU A 318 -6.11 -15.90 19.32
N ASP A 319 -7.23 -15.64 18.64
CA ASP A 319 -8.59 -15.37 19.15
C ASP A 319 -9.02 -13.94 19.54
N THR A 320 -8.31 -12.88 19.15
CA THR A 320 -8.86 -11.50 19.26
C THR A 320 -9.53 -11.01 17.99
N ARG A 321 -10.80 -10.58 18.11
CA ARG A 321 -11.60 -9.94 17.05
C ARG A 321 -10.76 -8.86 16.35
N PRO A 322 -10.79 -8.74 15.01
CA PRO A 322 -10.02 -7.71 14.32
C PRO A 322 -10.44 -6.32 14.84
N PRO A 323 -9.53 -5.56 15.47
CA PRO A 323 -9.88 -4.28 16.07
C PRO A 323 -10.22 -3.25 14.97
N LEU A 324 -11.15 -2.33 15.26
CA LEU A 324 -11.48 -1.23 14.33
C LEU A 324 -10.23 -0.38 14.00
N ALA A 325 -9.29 -0.28 14.95
CA ALA A 325 -7.99 0.35 14.75
C ALA A 325 -6.86 -0.70 14.81
N GLY A 326 -6.14 -0.86 13.70
CA GLY A 326 -4.97 -1.76 13.60
C GLY A 326 -3.66 -1.06 13.97
N PHE A 327 -2.56 -1.48 13.34
CA PHE A 327 -1.20 -0.93 13.58
C PHE A 327 -0.99 0.56 13.22
N GLY A 328 -2.02 1.28 12.77
CA GLY A 328 -1.88 2.66 12.27
C GLY A 328 -1.40 2.76 10.82
N TYR A 329 -1.37 1.65 10.07
CA TYR A 329 -0.83 1.59 8.71
C TYR A 329 -1.88 1.86 7.62
N GLY A 330 -3.17 1.95 7.98
CA GLY A 330 -4.28 2.09 7.04
C GLY A 330 -4.21 3.33 6.15
N LEU A 331 -4.07 4.52 6.77
CA LEU A 331 -3.95 5.79 6.04
C LEU A 331 -2.71 5.87 5.13
N PRO A 332 -1.48 5.60 5.61
CA PRO A 332 -0.31 5.67 4.74
C PRO A 332 -0.37 4.65 3.60
N ILE A 333 -0.82 3.42 3.84
CA ILE A 333 -0.99 2.42 2.76
C ILE A 333 -2.07 2.84 1.77
N SER A 334 -3.20 3.39 2.23
CA SER A 334 -4.25 3.92 1.35
C SER A 334 -3.71 5.03 0.44
N ARG A 335 -2.85 5.90 0.97
CA ARG A 335 -2.17 6.93 0.17
C ARG A 335 -1.22 6.33 -0.87
N LEU A 336 -0.52 5.23 -0.55
CA LEU A 336 0.30 4.53 -1.54
C LEU A 336 -0.54 3.90 -2.64
N TYR A 337 -1.70 3.31 -2.34
CA TYR A 337 -2.62 2.81 -3.37
C TYR A 337 -3.10 3.91 -4.32
N ALA A 338 -3.40 5.11 -3.81
CA ALA A 338 -3.74 6.25 -4.67
C ALA A 338 -2.54 6.67 -5.54
N LYS A 339 -1.35 6.82 -4.93
CA LYS A 339 -0.12 7.24 -5.61
C LYS A 339 0.39 6.22 -6.63
N TYR A 340 0.04 4.95 -6.49
CA TYR A 340 0.54 3.87 -7.34
C TYR A 340 0.20 4.10 -8.82
N PHE A 341 -0.98 4.64 -9.13
CA PHE A 341 -1.37 5.05 -10.48
C PHE A 341 -1.48 6.59 -10.62
N GLN A 342 -0.45 7.30 -10.14
CA GLN A 342 -0.29 8.77 -10.25
C GLN A 342 -1.38 9.62 -9.59
N GLY A 343 -2.17 9.03 -8.69
CA GLY A 343 -3.09 9.75 -7.82
C GLY A 343 -2.43 10.30 -6.55
N ASP A 344 -3.26 10.72 -5.58
CA ASP A 344 -2.84 11.03 -4.21
C ASP A 344 -4.01 10.89 -3.24
N LEU A 345 -3.72 10.86 -1.94
CA LEU A 345 -4.69 10.95 -0.87
C LEU A 345 -4.27 12.08 0.08
N GLN A 346 -5.17 13.04 0.28
CA GLN A 346 -4.93 14.23 1.08
C GLN A 346 -5.99 14.36 2.18
N LEU A 347 -5.61 14.93 3.33
CA LEU A 347 -6.47 15.15 4.48
C LEU A 347 -6.51 16.63 4.83
N TYR A 348 -7.71 17.16 5.05
CA TYR A 348 -7.97 18.52 5.47
C TYR A 348 -8.90 18.49 6.67
N SER A 349 -8.40 18.87 7.83
CA SER A 349 -9.16 18.78 9.07
C SER A 349 -9.38 20.15 9.69
N MET A 350 -10.55 20.34 10.26
CA MET A 350 -10.91 21.51 11.06
C MET A 350 -11.17 21.05 12.49
N GLU A 351 -10.20 21.31 13.37
CA GLU A 351 -10.29 20.97 14.80
C GLU A 351 -11.54 21.61 15.43
N GLY A 352 -12.33 20.80 16.12
CA GLY A 352 -13.63 21.15 16.67
C GLY A 352 -14.81 20.91 15.72
N TYR A 353 -14.60 20.47 14.48
CA TYR A 353 -15.67 20.23 13.51
C TYR A 353 -15.61 18.84 12.86
N GLY A 354 -14.57 18.54 12.09
CA GLY A 354 -14.51 17.31 11.27
C GLY A 354 -13.36 17.28 10.29
N THR A 355 -13.30 16.23 9.48
CA THR A 355 -12.23 15.99 8.50
C THR A 355 -12.78 15.71 7.11
N ASP A 356 -12.15 16.30 6.10
CA ASP A 356 -12.30 15.97 4.69
C ASP A 356 -11.07 15.17 4.23
N ALA A 357 -11.30 13.97 3.70
CA ALA A 357 -10.30 13.14 3.04
C ALA A 357 -10.58 13.09 1.53
N VAL A 358 -9.60 13.42 0.70
CA VAL A 358 -9.75 13.47 -0.77
C VAL A 358 -8.80 12.47 -1.42
N ILE A 359 -9.36 11.53 -2.18
CA ILE A 359 -8.63 10.65 -3.10
C ILE A 359 -8.68 11.28 -4.48
N TYR A 360 -7.53 11.44 -5.11
CA TYR A 360 -7.39 11.82 -6.51
C TYR A 360 -6.90 10.62 -7.31
N LEU A 361 -7.56 10.32 -8.42
CA LEU A 361 -7.19 9.28 -9.38
C LEU A 361 -7.19 9.89 -10.79
N LYS A 362 -6.43 9.31 -11.71
CA LYS A 362 -6.47 9.71 -13.12
C LYS A 362 -7.74 9.20 -13.79
N ALA A 363 -8.42 10.08 -14.52
CA ALA A 363 -9.62 9.73 -15.27
C ALA A 363 -9.28 8.83 -16.48
N LEU A 364 -8.12 9.07 -17.10
CA LEU A 364 -7.66 8.35 -18.28
C LEU A 364 -6.67 7.23 -17.94
N SER A 365 -6.89 6.04 -18.50
CA SER A 365 -6.04 4.86 -18.28
C SER A 365 -4.62 4.99 -18.87
N THR A 366 -4.40 5.93 -19.79
CA THR A 366 -3.09 6.30 -20.34
C THR A 366 -2.21 6.99 -19.30
N ASP A 367 -2.82 7.76 -18.41
CA ASP A 367 -2.12 8.60 -17.43
C ASP A 367 -1.94 7.85 -16.10
N SER A 368 -2.73 6.80 -15.88
CA SER A 368 -2.60 5.81 -14.81
C SER A 368 -1.37 4.92 -15.01
N VAL A 369 -0.18 5.48 -14.81
CA VAL A 369 1.12 4.76 -14.90
C VAL A 369 1.61 4.33 -13.53
N GLU A 370 2.19 3.13 -13.41
CA GLU A 370 2.81 2.67 -12.18
C GLU A 370 3.87 3.65 -11.65
N ARG A 371 3.78 4.01 -10.36
CA ARG A 371 4.81 4.74 -9.62
C ARG A 371 5.70 3.76 -8.87
N LEU A 372 6.92 3.52 -9.36
CA LEU A 372 7.82 2.50 -8.82
C LEU A 372 9.04 3.10 -8.09
N PRO A 373 9.46 2.53 -6.95
CA PRO A 373 10.74 2.88 -6.34
C PRO A 373 11.91 2.32 -7.15
N VAL A 374 12.93 3.14 -7.39
CA VAL A 374 14.18 2.75 -8.07
C VAL A 374 15.35 2.88 -7.11
N TYR A 375 16.13 1.81 -6.94
CA TYR A 375 17.37 1.84 -6.17
C TYR A 375 18.49 2.41 -7.03
N ASN A 376 19.03 3.56 -6.63
CA ASN A 376 20.13 4.23 -7.30
C ASN A 376 20.90 5.13 -6.32
N LYS A 377 21.86 5.92 -6.82
CA LYS A 377 22.64 6.86 -5.99
C LYS A 377 21.76 7.89 -5.29
N THR A 378 20.64 8.32 -5.89
CA THR A 378 19.69 9.27 -5.29
C THR A 378 18.94 8.61 -4.13
N ALA A 379 18.45 7.37 -4.31
CA ALA A 379 17.83 6.62 -3.22
C ALA A 379 18.81 6.43 -2.05
N LEU A 380 20.06 6.04 -2.34
CA LEU A 380 21.12 5.88 -1.33
C LEU A 380 21.39 7.17 -0.54
N LYS A 381 21.29 8.35 -1.16
CA LYS A 381 21.49 9.62 -0.46
C LYS A 381 20.45 9.84 0.63
N ASN A 382 19.18 9.50 0.39
CA ASN A 382 18.11 9.66 1.39
C ASN A 382 18.38 8.87 2.67
N TYR A 383 19.06 7.73 2.59
CA TYR A 383 19.46 6.92 3.77
C TYR A 383 20.69 7.46 4.52
N LYS A 384 21.46 8.35 3.89
CA LYS A 384 22.71 8.88 4.44
C LYS A 384 22.59 10.29 4.98
N VAL A 385 21.41 10.93 4.85
CA VAL A 385 21.19 12.27 5.37
C VAL A 385 21.36 12.25 6.88
N SER A 386 22.37 12.97 7.37
CA SER A 386 22.58 13.22 8.79
C SER A 386 21.71 14.38 9.27
N GLN A 387 21.53 14.52 10.59
CA GLN A 387 20.85 15.67 11.20
C GLN A 387 21.42 16.98 10.66
N GLU A 388 20.67 17.67 9.81
CA GLU A 388 20.97 19.04 9.40
C GLU A 388 20.37 19.99 10.43
N ALA A 389 21.00 21.15 10.64
CA ALA A 389 20.40 22.20 11.45
C ALA A 389 19.09 22.64 10.78
N ASP A 390 18.07 22.94 11.59
CA ASP A 390 16.81 23.49 11.09
C ASP A 390 17.10 24.76 10.28
N ASP A 391 16.51 24.85 9.08
CA ASP A 391 16.68 25.98 8.17
C ASP A 391 15.81 27.18 8.58
N TRP A 392 14.99 27.02 9.64
CA TRP A 392 14.20 28.06 10.27
C TRP A 392 14.53 28.22 11.77
N CYS A 393 14.21 29.39 12.32
CA CYS A 393 14.40 29.64 13.74
C CYS A 393 13.50 28.73 14.60
N VAL A 394 14.10 27.94 15.48
CA VAL A 394 13.39 27.20 16.51
C VAL A 394 13.26 28.10 17.76
N PRO A 395 12.04 28.46 18.18
CA PRO A 395 11.87 29.32 19.36
C PRO A 395 12.33 28.62 20.65
N SER A 396 12.76 29.41 21.64
CA SER A 396 13.10 28.90 22.96
C SER A 396 11.90 28.22 23.61
N LYS A 397 12.12 27.10 24.30
CA LYS A 397 11.10 26.44 25.12
C LYS A 397 10.64 27.32 26.29
N GLU A 398 11.51 28.24 26.71
CA GLU A 398 11.26 29.23 27.74
C GLU A 398 11.43 30.61 27.08
N PRO A 399 10.37 31.16 26.46
CA PRO A 399 10.43 32.50 25.89
C PRO A 399 10.60 33.52 27.02
N LEU A 400 11.43 34.54 26.78
CA LEU A 400 11.63 35.65 27.71
C LEU A 400 10.32 36.41 27.95
N ASP A 401 9.96 36.61 29.22
CA ASP A 401 8.83 37.46 29.60
C ASP A 401 9.29 38.93 29.59
N VAL A 402 8.87 39.65 28.56
CA VAL A 402 9.26 41.05 28.32
C VAL A 402 8.47 42.04 29.19
N LYS A 403 7.60 41.57 30.09
CA LYS A 403 6.71 42.43 30.89
C LYS A 403 7.35 42.97 32.17
N THR A 404 8.51 42.46 32.60
CA THR A 404 9.16 42.86 33.87
C THR A 404 10.36 43.81 33.74
N GLU A 405 10.68 44.30 32.54
CA GLU A 405 11.84 45.18 32.30
C GLU A 405 11.47 46.57 31.72
N LEU A 406 10.24 47.06 31.92
CA LEU A 406 9.83 48.43 31.56
C LEU A 406 9.45 49.27 32.78
#